data_AF-A0A2T5EYH8-F1
#
_entry.id   AF-A0A2T5EYH8-F1
#
_cell.length_a   1.000
_cell.length_b   1.000
_cell.length_c   1.000
_cell.angle_alpha   90.00
_cell.angle_beta   90.00
_cell.angle_gamma   90.00
#
_symmetry.space_group_name_H-M   'P 1'
#
loop_
_entity.id
_entity.type
_entity.pdbx_description
1 polymer ?
#
loop_
_entity_poly.entity_id
_entity_poly.type
_entity_poly.pdbx_seq_one_letter_code
_entity_poly.pdbx_strand_id
1 'polypeptide(L)'
;MSGPIILNLETSEFFDTYIDSEFWQENAKSKLIEMLVNTCKDAEDYKKSRINNRNKISTSHNAICISGSRGAGKTVFLRNTESIWKK
;
A
#
# COMPACT_ATOMS: atom_id res chain seq x y z
N MET A 1 7.74 27.07 -22.85
CA MET A 1 6.32 27.44 -23.09
C MET A 1 5.49 26.67 -22.09
N SER A 2 4.81 27.36 -21.17
CA SER A 2 3.92 26.70 -20.21
C SER A 2 2.64 26.31 -20.95
N GLY A 3 2.28 25.02 -20.91
CA GLY A 3 1.05 24.52 -21.52
C GLY A 3 -0.20 25.06 -20.80
N PRO A 4 -1.38 24.95 -21.41
CA PRO A 4 -2.62 25.40 -20.78
C PRO A 4 -2.88 24.61 -19.48
N ILE A 5 -3.27 25.32 -18.42
CA ILE A 5 -3.73 24.70 -17.17
C ILE A 5 -5.15 24.17 -17.42
N ILE A 6 -5.33 22.86 -17.40
CA ILE A 6 -6.64 22.21 -17.55
C ILE A 6 -7.16 21.89 -16.15
N LEU A 7 -8.24 22.56 -15.73
CA LEU A 7 -8.93 22.32 -14.47
C LEU A 7 -10.14 21.43 -14.73
N ASN A 8 -10.16 20.22 -14.18
CA ASN A 8 -11.33 19.37 -14.22
C ASN A 8 -12.24 19.71 -13.04
N LEU A 9 -13.34 20.41 -13.33
CA LEU A 9 -14.34 20.83 -12.33
C LEU A 9 -15.42 19.77 -12.08
N GLU A 10 -15.44 18.69 -12.86
CA GLU A 10 -16.41 17.60 -12.69
C GLU A 10 -15.92 16.53 -11.71
N THR A 11 -14.61 16.45 -11.49
CA THR A 11 -14.02 15.66 -10.42
C THR A 11 -14.36 16.28 -9.07
N SER A 12 -15.14 15.56 -8.25
CA SER A 12 -15.35 15.93 -6.85
C SER A 12 -14.00 16.07 -6.13
N GLU A 13 -13.84 17.18 -5.42
CA GLU A 13 -12.69 17.50 -4.56
C GLU A 13 -12.43 16.42 -3.49
N PHE A 14 -13.44 15.57 -3.23
CA PHE A 14 -13.40 14.47 -2.28
C PHE A 14 -13.51 13.09 -2.97
N PHE A 15 -13.13 12.96 -4.24
CA PHE A 15 -13.07 11.64 -4.89
C PHE A 15 -12.06 10.75 -4.16
N ASP A 16 -12.57 9.89 -3.28
CA ASP A 16 -11.79 8.90 -2.55
C ASP A 16 -11.40 7.70 -3.43
N THR A 17 -11.94 7.62 -4.66
CA THR A 17 -11.74 6.51 -5.58
C THR A 17 -10.36 6.57 -6.24
N TYR A 18 -9.66 5.44 -6.22
CA TYR A 18 -8.33 5.33 -6.84
C TYR A 18 -8.33 5.61 -8.34
N ILE A 19 -7.61 6.64 -8.77
CA ILE A 19 -7.21 6.85 -10.15
C ILE A 19 -5.68 6.81 -10.19
N ASP A 20 -5.12 5.79 -10.84
CA ASP A 20 -3.68 5.50 -10.81
C ASP A 20 -2.82 6.64 -11.38
N SER A 21 -3.34 7.36 -12.37
CA SER A 21 -2.70 8.54 -12.97
C SER A 21 -2.76 9.78 -12.08
N GLU A 22 -3.58 9.77 -11.05
CA GLU A 22 -3.81 10.89 -10.13
C GLU A 22 -3.37 10.55 -8.72
N PHE A 23 -2.50 9.56 -8.55
CA PHE A 23 -1.96 9.20 -7.24
C PHE A 23 -0.64 9.90 -6.97
N TRP A 24 -0.61 10.72 -5.92
CA TRP A 24 0.53 11.61 -5.65
C TRP A 24 1.56 10.96 -4.71
N GLN A 25 1.25 9.78 -4.15
CA GLN A 25 2.05 9.09 -3.12
C GLN A 25 2.76 7.82 -3.67
N GLU A 26 3.34 7.90 -4.87
CA GLU A 26 3.96 6.77 -5.61
C GLU A 26 5.05 6.02 -4.82
N ASN A 27 5.86 6.73 -4.04
CA ASN A 27 6.90 6.09 -3.23
C ASN A 27 6.28 5.24 -2.09
N ALA A 28 5.25 5.76 -1.41
CA ALA A 28 4.54 5.02 -0.38
C ALA A 28 3.80 3.79 -0.97
N LYS A 29 3.28 3.90 -2.19
CA LYS A 29 2.70 2.78 -2.95
C LYS A 29 3.73 1.68 -3.19
N SER A 30 4.89 2.03 -3.76
CA SER A 30 5.98 1.09 -4.00
C SER A 30 6.43 0.40 -2.72
N LYS A 31 6.56 1.16 -1.62
CA LYS A 31 6.98 0.62 -0.33
C LYS A 31 5.94 -0.31 0.30
N LEU A 32 4.65 0.01 0.16
CA LEU A 32 3.57 -0.87 0.60
C LEU A 32 3.66 -2.23 -0.10
N ILE A 33 3.80 -2.24 -1.43
CA ILE A 33 3.90 -3.48 -2.22
C ILE A 33 5.11 -4.31 -1.76
N GLU A 34 6.27 -3.68 -1.59
CA GLU A 34 7.48 -4.35 -1.08
C GLU A 34 7.25 -5.01 0.29
N MET A 35 6.63 -4.29 1.22
CA MET A 35 6.34 -4.79 2.57
C MET A 35 5.33 -5.94 2.57
N LEU A 36 4.32 -5.89 1.71
CA LEU A 36 3.35 -6.97 1.51
C LEU A 36 4.01 -8.22 0.93
N VAL A 37 4.88 -8.07 -0.08
CA VAL A 37 5.65 -9.17 -0.65
C VAL A 37 6.55 -9.83 0.40
N ASN A 38 7.24 -9.05 1.21
CA ASN A 38 8.10 -9.58 2.28
C ASN A 38 7.26 -10.31 3.34
N THR A 39 6.10 -9.76 3.71
CA THR A 39 5.15 -10.40 4.63
C THR A 39 4.70 -11.77 4.12
N CYS A 40 4.44 -11.91 2.81
CA CYS A 40 4.11 -13.19 2.19
C CYS A 40 5.29 -14.17 2.22
N LYS A 41 6.50 -13.71 1.88
CA LYS A 41 7.71 -14.55 1.95
C LYS A 41 7.98 -15.07 3.36
N ASP A 42 7.84 -14.22 4.36
CA ASP A 42 8.00 -14.62 5.77
C ASP A 42 7.01 -15.71 6.16
N ALA A 43 5.76 -15.63 5.68
CA ALA A 43 4.76 -16.65 5.91
C ALA A 43 5.09 -17.99 5.19
N GLU A 44 5.57 -17.93 3.96
CA GLU A 44 6.02 -19.12 3.22
C GLU A 44 7.22 -19.80 3.88
N ASP A 45 8.20 -19.01 4.31
CA ASP A 45 9.41 -19.51 4.96
C ASP A 45 9.09 -20.05 6.36
N TYR A 46 8.14 -19.43 7.07
CA TYR A 46 7.61 -19.99 8.30
C TYR A 46 6.98 -21.37 8.06
N LYS A 47 6.11 -21.51 7.05
CA LYS A 47 5.50 -22.79 6.66
C LYS A 47 6.55 -23.86 6.35
N LYS A 48 7.58 -23.55 5.54
CA LYS A 48 8.69 -24.47 5.24
C LYS A 48 9.47 -24.85 6.50
N SER A 49 9.73 -23.89 7.38
CA SER A 49 10.48 -24.14 8.62
C SER A 49 9.73 -25.07 9.57
N ARG A 50 8.39 -25.03 9.58
CA ARG A 50 7.55 -25.94 10.36
C ARG A 50 7.53 -27.38 9.84
N ILE A 51 7.74 -27.58 8.54
CA ILE A 51 7.91 -28.92 7.96
C ILE A 51 9.15 -29.59 8.54
N ASN A 52 10.26 -28.83 8.64
CA ASN A 52 11.53 -29.33 9.15
C ASN A 52 11.59 -29.38 10.68
N ASN A 53 10.84 -28.52 11.39
CA ASN A 53 10.76 -28.52 12.85
C ASN A 53 9.34 -28.15 13.32
N ARG A 54 8.54 -29.18 13.63
CA ARG A 54 7.13 -29.02 14.05
C ARG A 54 6.94 -28.23 15.35
N ASN A 55 7.98 -28.13 16.17
CA ASN A 55 7.95 -27.39 17.44
C ASN A 55 8.35 -25.91 17.28
N LYS A 56 8.71 -25.46 16.08
CA LYS A 56 9.04 -24.06 15.83
C LYS A 56 7.75 -23.22 15.80
N ILE A 57 7.51 -22.50 16.89
CA ILE A 57 6.43 -21.52 17.01
C ILE A 57 7.04 -20.13 16.77
N SER A 58 6.53 -19.41 15.77
CA SER A 58 6.87 -18.01 15.53
C SER A 58 5.61 -17.20 15.77
N THR A 59 5.64 -16.32 16.78
CA THR A 59 4.54 -15.39 17.09
C THR A 59 4.77 -14.05 16.39
N SER A 60 5.18 -14.09 15.12
CA SER A 60 5.46 -12.88 14.35
C SER A 60 4.13 -12.22 13.97
N HIS A 61 3.94 -10.97 14.40
CA HIS A 61 2.83 -10.13 13.97
C HIS A 61 3.34 -9.16 12.92
N ASN A 62 3.02 -9.44 11.65
CA ASN A 62 3.38 -8.54 10.55
C ASN A 62 2.41 -7.36 10.55
N ALA A 63 2.95 -6.15 10.73
CA ALA A 63 2.20 -4.90 10.76
C ALA A 63 2.89 -3.85 9.88
N ILE A 64 2.11 -3.15 9.06
CA ILE A 64 2.58 -2.05 8.22
C ILE A 64 2.00 -0.75 8.80
N CYS A 65 2.89 0.15 9.22
CA CYS A 65 2.49 1.46 9.75
C CYS A 65 2.52 2.50 8.63
N ILE A 66 1.40 3.18 8.39
CA ILE A 66 1.32 4.29 7.43
C ILE A 66 1.37 5.61 8.19
N SER A 67 2.51 6.29 8.10
CA SER A 67 2.77 7.58 8.76
C SER A 67 2.93 8.72 7.76
N GLY A 68 2.55 9.92 8.17
CA GLY A 68 2.69 11.14 7.37
C GLY A 68 2.02 12.33 8.04
N SER A 69 2.31 13.55 7.57
CA SER A 69 1.73 14.80 8.09
C SER A 69 0.19 14.84 7.96
N ARG A 70 -0.45 15.76 8.67
CA ARG A 70 -1.90 16.04 8.51
C ARG A 70 -2.15 16.47 7.05
N GLY A 71 -3.21 15.94 6.44
CA GLY A 71 -3.54 16.23 5.04
C GLY A 71 -2.74 15.44 4.00
N ALA A 72 -1.78 14.58 4.39
CA ALA A 72 -0.99 13.78 3.45
C ALA A 72 -1.76 12.65 2.73
N GLY A 73 -3.09 12.59 2.87
CA GLY A 73 -3.90 11.57 2.20
C GLY A 73 -3.89 10.16 2.80
N LYS A 74 -3.46 9.97 4.06
CA LYS A 74 -3.37 8.65 4.72
C LYS A 74 -4.66 7.81 4.65
N THR A 75 -5.82 8.42 4.88
CA THR A 75 -7.12 7.73 4.82
C THR A 75 -7.46 7.29 3.41
N VAL A 76 -7.27 8.18 2.43
CA VAL A 76 -7.47 7.89 1.00
C VAL A 76 -6.51 6.79 0.54
N PHE A 77 -5.25 6.87 0.95
CA PHE A 77 -4.24 5.85 0.68
C PHE A 77 -4.72 4.48 1.20
N LEU A 78 -5.14 4.40 2.47
CA LEU A 78 -5.63 3.16 3.09
C LEU A 78 -6.85 2.58 2.37
N ARG A 79 -7.83 3.42 2.01
CA ARG A 79 -9.05 2.98 1.28
C ARG A 79 -8.73 2.34 -0.07
N ASN A 80 -7.61 2.72 -0.68
CA ASN A 80 -7.21 2.26 -2.00
C ASN A 80 -6.10 1.19 -1.97
N THR A 81 -5.72 0.69 -0.79
CA THR A 81 -4.66 -0.33 -0.66
C THR A 81 -4.97 -1.63 -1.39
N GLU A 82 -6.24 -2.05 -1.44
CA GLU A 82 -6.66 -3.22 -2.21
C GLU A 82 -6.44 -3.02 -3.71
N SER A 83 -6.84 -1.86 -4.24
CA SER A 83 -6.63 -1.49 -5.65
C SER A 83 -5.15 -1.38 -6.00
N ILE A 84 -4.33 -0.89 -5.06
CA ILE A 84 -2.87 -0.85 -5.20
C ILE A 84 -2.28 -2.27 -5.27
N TRP A 85 -2.77 -3.21 -4.45
CA TRP A 85 -2.25 -4.57 -4.37
C TRP A 85 -2.67 -5.48 -5.53
N LYS A 86 -3.87 -5.31 -6.07
CA LYS A 86 -4.41 -6.16 -7.15
C LYS A 86 -3.85 -5.87 -8.54
N LYS A 87 -2.98 -4.87 -8.68
CA LYS A 87 -2.25 -4.57 -9.91
C LYS A 87 -0.98 -5.38 -10.03
#